data_AF-A0A8C7WMY3-F1
#
_entry.id   AF-A0A8C7WMY3-F1
#
_cell.length_a   1.000
_cell.length_b   1.000
_cell.length_c   1.000
_cell.angle_alpha   90.00
_cell.angle_beta   90.00
_cell.angle_gamma   90.00
#
_symmetry.space_group_name_H-M   'P 1'
#
loop_
_entity.id
_entity.type
_entity.pdbx_description
1 polymer ?
#
loop_
_entity_poly.entity_id
_entity_poly.type
_entity_poly.pdbx_seq_one_letter_code
_entity_poly.pdbx_strand_id
1 'polypeptide(L)'
;MTPEEDLVRIAKKLDKMVSRNSTEGALDLLKELRSLKMTLKLLQETRIGMSVNSIRKHCTDEEVISLAKLLIKDWKRLLGTQINGLDSRKKSSGSNSLSPETQGRLVFLL
;
A
#
# COMPACT_ATOMS: atom_id res chain seq x y z
N MET A 1 -12.85 -18.85 -6.52
CA MET A 1 -12.08 -17.88 -5.72
C MET A 1 -12.26 -16.52 -6.33
N THR A 2 -12.73 -15.56 -5.55
CA THR A 2 -12.85 -14.18 -6.00
C THR A 2 -11.49 -13.48 -5.87
N PRO A 3 -11.18 -12.48 -6.72
CA PRO A 3 -9.91 -11.74 -6.64
C PRO A 3 -9.69 -11.03 -5.30
N GLU A 4 -10.77 -10.82 -4.54
CA GLU A 4 -10.74 -10.24 -3.19
C GLU A 4 -10.19 -11.23 -2.14
N GLU A 5 -10.57 -12.51 -2.23
CA GLU A 5 -10.07 -13.55 -1.32
C GLU A 5 -8.56 -13.77 -1.50
N ASP A 6 -8.07 -13.79 -2.74
CA ASP A 6 -6.65 -13.91 -3.03
C ASP A 6 -5.85 -12.73 -2.48
N LEU A 7 -6.40 -11.52 -2.56
CA LEU A 7 -5.79 -10.33 -1.97
C LEU A 7 -5.67 -10.44 -0.45
N VAL A 8 -6.73 -10.85 0.23
CA VAL A 8 -6.71 -11.05 1.70
C VAL A 8 -5.70 -12.12 2.08
N ARG A 9 -5.59 -13.18 1.30
CA ARG A 9 -4.60 -14.25 1.51
C ARG A 9 -3.17 -13.74 1.38
N ILE A 10 -2.87 -12.95 0.34
CA ILE A 10 -1.56 -12.33 0.14
C ILE A 10 -1.25 -11.35 1.28
N ALA A 11 -2.22 -10.52 1.68
CA ALA A 11 -2.08 -9.58 2.80
C ALA A 11 -1.67 -10.29 4.09
N LYS A 12 -2.40 -11.35 4.47
CA LYS A 12 -2.08 -12.17 5.65
C LYS A 12 -0.70 -12.80 5.56
N LYS A 13 -0.28 -13.20 4.35
CA LYS A 13 1.04 -13.82 4.13
C LYS A 13 2.17 -12.79 4.29
N LEU A 14 1.99 -11.58 3.75
CA LEU A 14 2.90 -10.44 3.95
C LEU A 14 3.00 -10.03 5.42
N ASP A 15 1.87 -9.96 6.13
CA ASP A 15 1.83 -9.64 7.55
C ASP A 15 2.57 -10.70 8.40
N LYS A 16 2.38 -11.99 8.09
CA LYS A 16 3.10 -13.08 8.76
C LYS A 16 4.60 -13.06 8.50
N MET A 17 5.01 -12.68 7.29
CA MET A 17 6.42 -12.52 6.91
C MET A 17 7.09 -11.40 7.69
N VAL A 18 6.45 -10.22 7.75
CA VAL A 18 6.91 -9.10 8.58
C VAL A 18 6.98 -9.49 10.05
N SER A 19 5.95 -10.15 10.58
CA SER A 19 5.94 -10.63 11.97
C SER A 19 7.07 -11.60 12.29
N ARG A 20 7.55 -12.34 11.28
CA ARG A 20 8.68 -13.27 11.40
C ARG A 20 10.02 -12.62 11.03
N ASN A 21 10.04 -11.33 10.71
CA ASN A 21 11.19 -10.61 10.18
C ASN A 21 11.87 -11.37 9.01
N SER A 22 11.05 -12.01 8.17
CA SER A 22 11.51 -12.80 7.03
C SER A 22 10.85 -12.25 5.79
N THR A 23 11.66 -11.78 4.85
CA THR A 23 11.20 -11.17 3.59
C THR A 23 11.48 -12.03 2.37
N GLU A 24 11.92 -13.27 2.57
CA GLU A 24 12.09 -14.25 1.49
C GLU A 24 10.75 -14.54 0.81
N GLY A 25 10.70 -14.33 -0.51
CA GLY A 25 9.47 -14.48 -1.30
C GLY A 25 8.51 -13.30 -1.22
N ALA A 26 8.90 -12.18 -0.57
CA ALA A 26 8.10 -10.95 -0.59
C ALA A 26 7.93 -10.39 -2.01
N LEU A 27 8.93 -10.58 -2.90
CA LEU A 27 8.88 -10.10 -4.27
C LEU A 27 7.68 -10.67 -5.04
N ASP A 28 7.49 -11.99 -5.02
CA ASP A 28 6.38 -12.67 -5.69
C ASP A 28 5.04 -12.19 -5.16
N LEU A 29 4.91 -12.09 -3.84
CA LEU A 29 3.68 -11.64 -3.20
C LEU A 29 3.36 -10.18 -3.53
N LEU A 30 4.35 -9.30 -3.61
CA LEU A 30 4.14 -7.91 -4.03
C LEU A 30 3.80 -7.81 -5.53
N LYS A 31 4.36 -8.68 -6.39
CA LYS A 31 4.02 -8.76 -7.82
C LYS A 31 2.57 -9.22 -8.01
N GLU A 32 2.15 -10.28 -7.33
CA GLU A 32 0.75 -10.74 -7.33
C GLU A 32 -0.16 -9.62 -6.83
N LEU A 33 0.22 -8.97 -5.72
CA LEU A 33 -0.55 -7.88 -5.15
C LEU A 33 -0.72 -6.69 -6.10
N ARG A 34 0.32 -6.39 -6.89
CA ARG A 34 0.27 -5.34 -7.92
C ARG A 34 -0.68 -5.71 -9.07
N SER A 35 -0.77 -6.99 -9.41
CA SER A 35 -1.68 -7.47 -10.45
C SER A 35 -3.15 -7.45 -10.00
N LEU A 36 -3.39 -7.55 -8.69
CA LEU A 36 -4.72 -7.45 -8.12
C LEU A 36 -5.19 -6.00 -8.04
N LYS A 37 -6.47 -5.78 -8.34
CA LYS A 37 -7.07 -4.45 -8.28
C LYS A 37 -7.28 -4.04 -6.82
N MET A 38 -6.28 -3.42 -6.22
CA MET A 38 -6.36 -2.90 -4.85
C MET A 38 -7.42 -1.80 -4.74
N THR A 39 -8.25 -1.87 -3.69
CA THR A 39 -9.24 -0.85 -3.34
C THR A 39 -8.95 -0.27 -1.96
N LEU A 40 -9.43 0.94 -1.69
CA LEU A 40 -9.27 1.59 -0.39
C LEU A 40 -9.85 0.74 0.76
N LYS A 41 -11.03 0.14 0.53
CA LYS A 41 -11.70 -0.71 1.52
C LYS A 41 -10.81 -1.88 1.92
N LEU A 42 -10.27 -2.59 0.93
CA LEU A 42 -9.36 -3.72 1.18
C LEU A 42 -8.06 -3.26 1.84
N LEU A 43 -7.49 -2.12 1.44
CA LEU A 43 -6.29 -1.57 2.07
C LEU A 43 -6.49 -1.29 3.57
N GLN A 44 -7.65 -0.75 3.94
CA GLN A 44 -8.04 -0.48 5.33
C GLN A 44 -8.36 -1.76 6.11
N GLU A 45 -9.15 -2.67 5.53
CA GLU A 45 -9.56 -3.94 6.17
C GLU A 45 -8.37 -4.89 6.38
N THR A 46 -7.52 -5.02 5.37
CA THR A 46 -6.38 -5.95 5.42
C THR A 46 -5.15 -5.36 6.09
N ARG A 47 -5.06 -4.03 6.20
CA ARG A 47 -3.90 -3.29 6.73
C ARG A 47 -2.58 -3.63 6.05
N ILE A 48 -2.65 -4.11 4.80
CA ILE A 48 -1.49 -4.53 4.01
C ILE A 48 -0.48 -3.41 3.76
N GLY A 49 -0.91 -2.16 3.85
CA GLY A 49 -0.03 -1.00 3.73
C GLY A 49 1.10 -1.01 4.76
N MET A 50 0.79 -1.30 6.02
CA MET A 50 1.77 -1.42 7.08
C MET A 50 2.74 -2.57 6.82
N SER A 51 2.24 -3.72 6.35
CA SER A 51 3.08 -4.85 6.00
C SER A 51 4.05 -4.50 4.87
N VAL A 52 3.59 -3.82 3.82
CA VAL A 52 4.45 -3.40 2.69
C VAL A 52 5.45 -2.31 3.08
N ASN A 53 5.08 -1.38 3.96
CA ASN A 53 6.00 -0.37 4.48
C ASN A 53 7.09 -0.99 5.36
N SER A 54 6.73 -1.97 6.18
CA SER A 54 7.69 -2.76 6.93
C SER A 54 8.61 -3.54 5.98
N ILE A 55 8.07 -4.23 4.97
CA ILE A 55 8.90 -4.91 3.97
C ILE A 55 9.86 -3.93 3.29
N ARG A 56 9.42 -2.74 2.91
CA ARG A 56 10.29 -1.69 2.34
C ARG A 56 11.43 -1.29 3.30
N LYS A 57 11.20 -1.33 4.62
CA LYS A 57 12.21 -0.95 5.64
C LYS A 57 13.13 -2.10 6.04
N HIS A 58 12.63 -3.33 6.01
CA HIS A 58 13.34 -4.53 6.49
C HIS A 58 13.98 -5.34 5.35
N CYS A 59 13.52 -5.20 4.11
CA CYS A 59 14.20 -5.78 2.94
C CYS A 59 15.49 -5.03 2.62
N THR A 60 16.48 -5.78 2.15
CA THR A 60 17.70 -5.28 1.49
C THR A 60 17.61 -5.32 -0.03
N ASP A 61 16.67 -6.08 -0.60
CA ASP A 61 16.53 -6.23 -2.06
C ASP A 61 15.96 -4.97 -2.72
N GLU A 62 16.74 -4.35 -3.61
CA GLU A 62 16.34 -3.13 -4.30
C GLU A 62 15.07 -3.29 -5.15
N GLU A 63 14.88 -4.46 -5.78
CA GLU A 63 13.67 -4.76 -6.55
C GLU A 63 12.43 -4.80 -5.65
N VAL A 64 12.52 -5.45 -4.49
CA VAL A 64 11.42 -5.54 -3.51
C VAL A 64 11.09 -4.16 -2.97
N ILE A 65 12.12 -3.40 -2.58
CA ILE A 65 11.98 -2.03 -2.07
C ILE A 65 11.32 -1.13 -3.14
N SER A 66 11.75 -1.25 -4.40
CA SER A 66 11.21 -0.45 -5.50
C SER A 66 9.75 -0.77 -5.77
N LEU A 67 9.38 -2.05 -5.77
CA LEU A 67 8.01 -2.49 -5.98
C LEU A 67 7.10 -2.09 -4.82
N ALA A 68 7.58 -2.21 -3.58
CA ALA A 68 6.90 -1.71 -2.39
C ALA A 68 6.69 -0.18 -2.42
N LYS A 69 7.72 0.60 -2.82
CA LYS A 69 7.60 2.06 -3.00
C LYS A 69 6.53 2.42 -4.03
N LEU A 70 6.45 1.70 -5.16
CA LEU A 70 5.43 1.92 -6.18
C LEU A 70 4.03 1.64 -5.64
N LEU A 71 3.82 0.51 -4.97
CA LEU A 71 2.54 0.16 -4.34
C LEU A 71 2.09 1.23 -3.34
N ILE A 72 2.98 1.65 -2.43
CA ILE A 72 2.70 2.72 -1.46
C ILE A 72 2.31 4.02 -2.19
N LYS A 73 2.99 4.38 -3.28
CA LYS A 73 2.66 5.58 -4.08
C LYS A 73 1.27 5.48 -4.72
N ASP A 74 0.94 4.34 -5.28
CA ASP A 74 -0.38 4.08 -5.87
C ASP A 74 -1.50 4.12 -4.81
N TRP A 75 -1.26 3.53 -3.64
CA TRP A 75 -2.22 3.53 -2.54
C TRP A 75 -2.39 4.89 -1.89
N LYS A 76 -1.32 5.68 -1.73
CA LYS A 76 -1.42 7.09 -1.30
C LYS A 76 -2.29 7.90 -2.23
N ARG A 77 -2.22 7.66 -3.54
CA ARG A 77 -3.08 8.33 -4.53
C ARG A 77 -4.54 7.90 -4.41
N LEU A 78 -4.80 6.61 -4.18
CA LEU A 78 -6.15 6.07 -3.89
C LEU A 78 -6.76 6.66 -2.60
N LEU A 79 -5.94 6.92 -1.59
CA LEU A 79 -6.37 7.57 -0.35
C LEU A 79 -6.60 9.08 -0.54
N GLY A 80 -5.68 9.78 -1.23
CA GLY A 80 -5.75 11.22 -1.47
C GLY A 80 -6.96 11.63 -2.34
N THR A 81 -7.39 10.79 -3.28
CA THR A 81 -8.57 11.09 -4.11
C THR A 81 -9.88 11.03 -3.33
N GLN A 82 -9.99 10.25 -2.26
CA GLN A 82 -11.19 10.21 -1.42
C GLN A 82 -11.20 11.31 -0.36
N ILE A 83 -10.02 11.74 0.11
CA ILE A 83 -9.90 12.76 1.15
C ILE A 83 -10.05 14.18 0.55
N ASN A 84 -9.61 14.39 -0.70
CA ASN A 84 -9.78 15.66 -1.40
C ASN A 84 -11.15 15.82 -2.09
N GLY A 85 -12.04 14.83 -1.98
CA GLY A 85 -13.37 14.85 -2.61
C GLY A 85 -14.35 15.89 -2.07
N LEU A 86 -14.00 16.62 -0.99
CA LEU A 86 -14.83 17.70 -0.45
C LEU A 86 -14.43 19.10 -0.95
N ASP A 87 -13.28 19.27 -1.62
CA ASP A 87 -12.84 20.60 -2.08
C ASP A 87 -12.56 20.63 -3.59
N SER A 88 -13.65 20.91 -4.31
CA SER A 88 -13.75 21.56 -5.62
C SER A 88 -12.45 21.87 -6.39
N ARG A 89 -12.33 21.22 -7.55
CA ARG A 89 -12.12 21.92 -8.84
C ARG A 89 -10.83 22.75 -8.98
N LYS A 90 -9.66 22.11 -9.12
CA LYS A 90 -8.61 22.65 -10.02
C LYS A 90 -7.65 21.62 -10.61
N LYS A 91 -7.49 21.81 -11.91
CA LYS A 91 -6.68 21.15 -12.93
C LYS A 91 -5.19 21.02 -12.53
N SER A 92 -4.67 19.80 -12.71
CA SER A 92 -3.29 19.39 -13.03
C SER A 92 -2.08 20.12 -12.44
N SER A 93 -1.12 19.30 -12.02
CA SER A 93 0.33 19.54 -11.87
C SER A 93 0.82 19.58 -10.41
N GLY A 94 1.76 18.68 -10.15
CA GLY A 94 2.52 18.46 -8.92
C GLY A 94 2.36 19.49 -7.81
N SER A 95 1.65 19.11 -6.76
CA SER A 95 1.74 19.76 -5.45
C SER A 95 1.50 18.68 -4.42
N ASN A 96 2.58 18.10 -3.89
CA ASN A 96 2.55 17.03 -2.91
C ASN A 96 2.15 17.52 -1.50
N SER A 97 1.32 18.57 -1.42
CA SER A 97 0.83 19.14 -0.17
C SER A 97 -0.41 18.38 0.29
N LEU A 98 -0.20 17.10 0.65
CA LEU A 98 -1.15 16.38 1.48
C LEU A 98 -1.20 17.10 2.83
N SER A 99 -2.38 17.57 3.26
CA SER A 99 -2.56 18.24 4.56
C SER A 99 -1.96 17.37 5.68
N PRO A 100 -1.32 17.96 6.71
CA PRO A 100 -0.68 17.20 7.78
C PRO A 100 -1.63 16.17 8.44
N GLU A 101 -2.93 16.46 8.54
CA GLU A 101 -3.92 15.50 9.08
C GLU A 101 -4.13 14.29 8.16
N THR A 102 -4.06 14.53 6.84
CA THR A 102 -4.15 13.47 5.83
C THR A 102 -2.90 12.61 5.85
N GLN A 103 -1.71 13.22 5.95
CA GLN A 103 -0.46 12.47 6.11
C GLN A 103 -0.46 11.62 7.38
N GLY A 104 -0.99 12.14 8.49
CA GLY A 104 -1.21 11.40 9.73
C GLY A 104 -2.05 10.14 9.52
N ARG A 105 -3.21 10.24 8.85
CA ARG A 105 -4.03 9.06 8.53
C ARG A 105 -3.36 8.09 7.55
N LEU A 106 -2.58 8.60 6.60
CA LEU A 106 -1.85 7.78 5.64
C LEU A 106 -0.76 6.95 6.32
N VAL A 107 -0.04 7.49 7.31
CA VAL A 107 1.00 6.74 8.05
C VAL A 107 0.43 5.64 8.94
N PHE A 108 -0.83 5.76 9.37
CA PHE A 108 -1.51 4.68 10.10
C PHE A 108 -1.98 3.54 9.19
N LEU A 109 -2.10 3.79 7.89
CA LEU A 109 -2.53 2.80 6.90
C LEU A 109 -1.36 2.19 6.12
N LEU A 110 -0.22 2.89 6.03
CA LEU A 110 0.99 2.52 5.29
C LEU A 110 2.24 2.72 6.15
#